data_AF-B4UBQ6-F1
#
_entry.id   AF-B4UBQ6-F1
#
_cell.length_a   1.000
_cell.length_b   1.000
_cell.length_c   1.000
_cell.angle_alpha   90.00
_cell.angle_beta   90.00
_cell.angle_gamma   90.00
#
_symmetry.space_group_name_H-M   'P 1'
#
loop_
_entity.id
_entity.type
_entity.pdbx_description
1 polymer ?
#
loop_
_entity_poly.entity_id
_entity_poly.type
_entity_poly.pdbx_seq_one_letter_code
_entity_poly.pdbx_strand_id
1 'polypeptide(L)'
;MGSRLAERIRETQDEVLATWEAGVRTLASAAQAPGPALFDQVPELLRWLADRLDHGGAPDEERDAFGHHHAIERLSQGFDLVEVIGELGLLRECLLDAWVAGPEGVEPADVRRMEVELDHVVALVVLQFVRDRGAGDAAAPAGA
;
A
#
# COMPACT_ATOMS: atom_id res chain seq x y z
N MET A 1 0.49 -1.87 25.32
CA MET A 1 -0.44 -0.75 25.06
C MET A 1 -0.36 -0.50 23.58
N GLY A 2 -1.49 -0.54 22.87
CA GLY A 2 -1.52 -0.32 21.42
C GLY A 2 -1.01 1.06 21.04
N SER A 3 -0.55 1.22 19.82
CA SER A 3 -0.22 2.52 19.27
C SER A 3 -1.52 3.29 19.04
N ARG A 4 -1.59 4.55 19.49
CA ARG A 4 -2.73 5.44 19.19
C ARG A 4 -2.92 5.59 17.67
N LEU A 5 -1.84 5.50 16.91
CA LEU A 5 -1.90 5.52 15.45
C LEU A 5 -2.58 4.27 14.90
N ALA A 6 -2.33 3.09 15.48
CA ALA A 6 -3.00 1.87 15.09
C ALA A 6 -4.50 1.91 15.38
N GLU A 7 -4.89 2.41 16.56
CA GLU A 7 -6.31 2.63 16.92
C GLU A 7 -6.96 3.59 15.93
N ARG A 8 -6.29 4.70 15.62
CA ARG A 8 -6.78 5.68 14.66
C ARG A 8 -6.96 5.09 13.25
N ILE A 9 -6.03 4.27 12.76
CA ILE A 9 -6.17 3.58 11.46
C ILE A 9 -7.45 2.76 11.43
N ARG A 10 -7.74 2.02 12.50
CA ARG A 10 -8.94 1.19 12.58
C ARG A 10 -10.21 2.03 12.64
N GLU A 11 -10.18 3.18 13.31
CA GLU A 11 -11.32 4.10 13.41
C GLU A 11 -11.61 4.86 12.11
N THR A 12 -10.58 5.28 11.37
CA THR A 12 -10.71 6.10 10.17
C THR A 12 -10.66 5.29 8.88
N GLN A 13 -10.64 3.95 8.96
CA GLN A 13 -10.42 3.08 7.81
C GLN A 13 -11.41 3.36 6.67
N ASP A 14 -12.71 3.45 6.98
CA ASP A 14 -13.76 3.63 5.97
C ASP A 14 -13.67 5.00 5.28
N GLU A 15 -13.32 6.05 6.05
CA GLU A 15 -13.12 7.41 5.54
C GLU A 15 -11.88 7.50 4.64
N VAL A 16 -10.78 6.91 5.09
CA VAL A 16 -9.52 6.83 4.32
C VAL A 16 -9.75 6.08 3.02
N LEU A 17 -10.45 4.94 3.06
CA LEU A 17 -10.75 4.14 1.86
C LEU A 17 -11.63 4.90 0.86
N ALA A 18 -12.66 5.61 1.33
CA ALA A 18 -13.52 6.41 0.45
C ALA A 18 -12.76 7.56 -0.23
N THR A 19 -11.90 8.25 0.53
CA THR A 19 -11.08 9.35 0.01
C THR A 19 -10.03 8.84 -0.97
N TRP A 20 -9.37 7.75 -0.61
CA TRP A 20 -8.38 7.07 -1.44
C TRP A 20 -9.00 6.58 -2.76
N GLU A 21 -10.16 5.95 -2.73
CA GLU A 21 -10.86 5.48 -3.94
C GLU A 21 -11.15 6.64 -4.89
N ALA A 22 -11.66 7.76 -4.36
CA ALA A 22 -11.94 8.95 -5.15
C ALA A 22 -10.67 9.50 -5.83
N GLY A 23 -9.53 9.48 -5.13
CA GLY A 23 -8.23 9.86 -5.68
C GLY A 23 -7.72 8.88 -6.74
N VAL A 24 -7.72 7.59 -6.45
CA VAL A 24 -7.21 6.54 -7.36
C VAL A 24 -8.00 6.46 -8.65
N ARG A 25 -9.31 6.71 -8.63
CA ARG A 25 -10.14 6.79 -9.85
C ARG A 25 -9.72 7.88 -10.83
N THR A 26 -8.85 8.81 -10.44
CA THR A 26 -8.27 9.80 -11.35
C THR A 26 -7.07 9.25 -12.13
N LEU A 27 -6.52 8.10 -11.74
CA LEU A 27 -5.44 7.41 -12.43
C LEU A 27 -5.98 6.64 -13.64
N ALA A 28 -5.18 6.58 -14.72
CA ALA A 28 -5.62 6.08 -16.03
C ALA A 28 -6.08 4.62 -16.00
N SER A 29 -5.29 3.72 -15.39
CA SER A 29 -5.65 2.29 -15.29
C SER A 29 -6.81 2.03 -14.32
N ALA A 30 -6.85 2.77 -13.20
CA ALA A 30 -7.91 2.62 -12.20
C ALA A 30 -9.28 3.14 -12.68
N ALA A 31 -9.33 4.13 -13.57
CA ALA A 31 -10.57 4.60 -14.18
C ALA A 31 -11.30 3.51 -14.98
N GLN A 32 -10.57 2.49 -15.46
CA GLN A 32 -11.11 1.37 -16.23
C GLN A 32 -11.30 0.09 -15.40
N ALA A 33 -10.80 0.06 -14.17
CA ALA A 33 -10.88 -1.10 -13.30
C ALA A 33 -12.27 -1.21 -12.66
N PRO A 34 -12.88 -2.42 -12.62
CA PRO A 34 -14.12 -2.63 -11.88
C PRO A 34 -13.88 -2.42 -10.38
N GLY A 35 -14.72 -1.61 -9.74
CA GLY A 35 -14.57 -1.13 -8.35
C GLY A 35 -14.00 -2.15 -7.34
N PRO A 36 -14.60 -3.35 -7.17
CA PRO A 36 -14.13 -4.33 -6.20
C PRO A 36 -12.63 -4.67 -6.31
N ALA A 37 -12.09 -4.77 -7.52
CA ALA A 37 -10.67 -5.11 -7.73
C ALA A 37 -9.70 -4.05 -7.18
N LEU A 38 -10.11 -2.78 -7.11
CA LEU A 38 -9.32 -1.72 -6.47
C LEU A 38 -9.34 -1.85 -4.94
N PHE A 39 -10.47 -2.30 -4.39
CA PHE A 39 -10.73 -2.32 -2.94
C PHE A 39 -10.26 -3.57 -2.22
N ASP A 40 -10.09 -4.69 -2.90
CA ASP A 40 -9.90 -5.97 -2.21
C ASP A 40 -8.63 -6.01 -1.34
N GLN A 41 -7.66 -5.15 -1.65
CA GLN A 41 -6.30 -5.25 -1.14
C GLN A 41 -5.92 -4.14 -0.13
N VAL A 42 -6.42 -2.91 -0.29
CA VAL A 42 -6.07 -1.78 0.59
C VAL A 42 -6.56 -1.91 2.04
N PRO A 43 -7.77 -2.42 2.33
CA PRO A 43 -8.21 -2.68 3.69
C PRO A 43 -7.28 -3.65 4.43
N GLU A 44 -6.69 -4.61 3.72
CA GLU A 44 -5.74 -5.55 4.31
C GLU A 44 -4.41 -4.88 4.64
N LEU A 45 -3.94 -3.99 3.77
CA LEU A 45 -2.74 -3.17 4.01
C LEU A 45 -2.93 -2.26 5.23
N LEU A 46 -4.09 -1.63 5.37
CA LEU A 46 -4.41 -0.80 6.53
C LEU A 46 -4.44 -1.62 7.82
N ARG A 47 -5.06 -2.80 7.81
CA ARG A 47 -5.08 -3.73 8.95
C ARG A 47 -3.67 -4.17 9.33
N TRP A 48 -2.87 -4.59 8.35
CA TRP A 48 -1.48 -4.97 8.53
C TRP A 48 -0.67 -3.82 9.12
N LEU A 49 -0.83 -2.60 8.61
CA LEU A 49 -0.13 -1.42 9.12
C LEU A 49 -0.49 -1.13 10.58
N ALA A 50 -1.78 -1.19 10.93
CA ALA A 50 -2.25 -1.01 12.31
C ALA A 50 -1.65 -2.06 13.25
N ASP A 51 -1.71 -3.34 12.87
CA ASP A 51 -1.15 -4.43 13.66
C ASP A 51 0.36 -4.24 13.88
N ARG A 52 1.09 -3.72 12.90
CA ARG A 52 2.54 -3.48 13.02
C ARG A 52 2.90 -2.29 13.90
N LEU A 53 2.09 -1.24 13.85
CA LEU A 53 2.24 -0.09 14.75
C LEU A 53 1.98 -0.49 16.21
N ASP A 54 1.07 -1.44 16.46
CA ASP A 54 0.79 -1.99 17.79
C ASP A 54 1.93 -2.84 18.37
N HIS A 55 2.62 -3.63 17.54
CA HIS A 55 3.61 -4.61 18.01
C HIS A 55 5.07 -4.14 17.90
N GLY A 56 5.31 -2.90 17.46
CA GLY A 56 6.66 -2.34 17.34
C GLY A 56 7.45 -2.87 16.13
N GLY A 57 6.74 -3.36 15.11
CA GLY A 57 7.30 -4.02 13.93
C GLY A 57 7.07 -5.54 13.94
N ALA A 58 7.06 -6.15 12.76
CA ALA A 58 6.97 -7.59 12.57
C ALA A 58 8.35 -8.16 12.18
N PRO A 59 8.61 -9.48 12.36
CA PRO A 59 9.78 -10.13 11.78
C PRO A 59 9.81 -9.90 10.26
N ASP A 60 10.98 -9.68 9.67
CA ASP A 60 11.13 -9.31 8.26
C ASP A 60 10.41 -10.28 7.29
N GLU A 61 10.31 -11.56 7.65
CA GLU A 61 9.60 -12.59 6.88
C GLU A 61 8.09 -12.32 6.68
N GLU A 62 7.40 -11.79 7.69
CA GLU A 62 5.98 -11.42 7.58
C GLU A 62 5.79 -10.13 6.78
N ARG A 63 6.79 -9.24 6.80
CA ARG A 63 6.78 -8.01 6.01
C ARG A 63 6.86 -8.31 4.53
N ASP A 64 7.74 -9.24 4.18
CA ASP A 64 8.02 -9.63 2.81
C ASP A 64 6.84 -10.37 2.18
N ALA A 65 6.17 -11.25 2.94
CA ALA A 65 5.02 -12.01 2.45
C ALA A 65 3.85 -11.10 2.03
N PHE A 66 3.52 -10.09 2.83
CA PHE A 66 2.41 -9.16 2.53
C PHE A 66 2.71 -8.32 1.29
N GLY A 67 3.88 -7.67 1.22
CA GLY A 67 4.25 -6.85 0.06
C GLY A 67 4.42 -7.67 -1.22
N HIS A 68 4.89 -8.92 -1.13
CA HIS A 68 4.98 -9.82 -2.28
C HIS A 68 3.61 -10.19 -2.86
N HIS A 69 2.65 -10.59 -2.02
CA HIS A 69 1.31 -10.95 -2.48
C HIS A 69 0.64 -9.77 -3.21
N HIS A 70 0.74 -8.58 -2.62
CA HIS A 70 0.10 -7.37 -3.11
C HIS A 70 0.70 -6.88 -4.45
N ALA A 71 2.02 -6.95 -4.58
CA ALA A 71 2.72 -6.55 -5.81
C ALA A 71 2.39 -7.45 -7.00
N ILE A 72 2.33 -8.77 -6.78
CA ILE A 72 2.05 -9.75 -7.84
C ILE A 72 0.64 -9.53 -8.42
N GLU A 73 -0.35 -9.30 -7.56
CA GLU A 73 -1.73 -9.20 -8.00
C GLU A 73 -1.98 -7.95 -8.85
N ARG A 74 -1.47 -6.77 -8.46
CA ARG A 74 -1.65 -5.54 -9.23
C ARG A 74 -0.94 -5.55 -10.58
N LEU A 75 0.28 -6.10 -10.64
CA LEU A 75 0.98 -6.28 -11.91
C LEU A 75 0.24 -7.25 -12.83
N SER A 76 -0.37 -8.31 -12.28
CA SER A 76 -1.19 -9.25 -13.05
C SER A 76 -2.48 -8.63 -13.62
N GLN A 77 -2.99 -7.56 -12.98
CA GLN A 77 -4.14 -6.78 -13.42
C GLN A 77 -3.79 -5.70 -14.45
N GLY A 78 -2.52 -5.58 -14.87
CA GLY A 78 -2.09 -4.68 -15.95
C GLY A 78 -1.73 -3.26 -15.53
N PHE A 79 -1.63 -2.98 -14.22
CA PHE A 79 -1.18 -1.68 -13.72
C PHE A 79 0.32 -1.49 -13.98
N ASP A 80 0.72 -0.27 -14.40
CA ASP A 80 2.13 0.09 -14.45
C ASP A 80 2.70 0.38 -13.06
N LEU A 81 4.00 0.16 -12.85
CA LEU A 81 4.68 0.39 -11.58
C LEU A 81 4.50 1.84 -11.09
N VAL A 82 4.49 2.81 -12.00
CA VAL A 82 4.28 4.23 -11.65
C VAL A 82 2.90 4.44 -11.05
N GLU A 83 1.87 3.77 -11.56
CA GLU A 83 0.51 3.87 -11.04
C GLU A 83 0.39 3.21 -9.67
N VAL A 84 0.97 2.03 -9.48
CA VAL A 84 0.97 1.35 -8.17
C VAL A 84 1.66 2.20 -7.10
N ILE A 85 2.81 2.81 -7.43
CA ILE A 85 3.50 3.74 -6.52
C ILE A 85 2.63 4.99 -6.25
N GLY A 86 1.94 5.50 -7.28
CA GLY A 86 1.01 6.62 -7.15
C GLY A 86 -0.15 6.32 -6.20
N GLU A 87 -0.74 5.12 -6.27
CA GLU A 87 -1.80 4.69 -5.35
C GLU A 87 -1.34 4.59 -3.90
N LEU A 88 -0.13 4.08 -3.66
CA LEU A 88 0.47 4.04 -2.32
C LEU A 88 0.77 5.45 -1.80
N GLY A 89 1.18 6.36 -2.67
CA GLY A 89 1.34 7.79 -2.34
C GLY A 89 0.02 8.44 -1.94
N LEU A 90 -1.05 8.23 -2.71
CA LEU A 90 -2.38 8.73 -2.37
C LEU A 90 -2.91 8.16 -1.05
N LEU A 91 -2.65 6.88 -0.78
CA LEU A 91 -3.03 6.26 0.49
C LEU A 91 -2.32 6.92 1.68
N ARG A 92 -1.03 7.19 1.54
CA ARG A 92 -0.24 7.93 2.54
C ARG A 92 -0.83 9.31 2.81
N GLU A 93 -1.16 10.06 1.76
CA GLU A 93 -1.79 11.38 1.89
C GLU A 93 -3.13 11.29 2.64
N CYS A 94 -4.00 10.35 2.26
CA CYS A 94 -5.30 10.14 2.92
C CYS A 94 -5.14 9.80 4.41
N LEU A 95 -4.16 8.97 4.76
CA LEU A 95 -3.86 8.63 6.15
C LEU A 95 -3.39 9.86 6.94
N LEU A 96 -2.44 10.61 6.40
CA LEU A 96 -1.92 11.82 7.05
C LEU A 96 -3.04 12.86 7.26
N ASP A 97 -3.88 13.10 6.26
CA ASP A 97 -5.00 14.05 6.34
C ASP A 97 -6.02 13.63 7.40
N ALA A 98 -6.43 12.36 7.40
CA ALA A 98 -7.36 11.81 8.38
C ALA A 98 -6.83 11.96 9.82
N TRP A 99 -5.52 11.91 10.00
CA TRP A 99 -4.91 12.02 11.32
C TRP A 99 -4.64 13.45 11.79
N VAL A 100 -4.28 14.35 10.87
CA VAL A 100 -4.16 15.79 11.17
C VAL A 100 -5.52 16.37 11.58
N ALA A 101 -6.62 15.86 11.01
CA ALA A 101 -7.97 16.26 11.38
C ALA A 101 -8.42 15.76 12.78
N GLY A 102 -7.67 14.84 13.39
CA GLY A 102 -8.02 14.21 14.66
C GLY A 102 -7.78 15.12 15.89
N PRO A 103 -8.57 14.94 16.98
CA PRO A 103 -8.54 15.83 18.15
C PRO A 103 -7.27 15.75 19.00
N GLU A 104 -6.49 14.67 18.90
CA GLU A 104 -5.32 14.42 19.76
C GLU A 104 -3.97 14.60 19.04
N GLY A 105 -3.98 14.96 17.74
CA GLY A 105 -2.78 15.03 16.93
C GLY A 105 -2.06 13.68 16.76
N VAL A 106 -0.92 13.68 16.06
CA VAL A 106 -0.11 12.48 15.84
C VAL A 106 1.29 12.68 16.40
N GLU A 107 1.78 11.70 17.15
CA GLU A 107 3.15 11.68 17.62
C GLU A 107 4.12 11.53 16.43
N PRO A 108 5.15 12.39 16.28
CA PRO A 108 6.09 12.29 15.16
C PRO A 108 6.82 10.95 15.05
N ALA A 109 6.95 10.22 16.16
CA ALA A 109 7.53 8.88 16.17
C ALA A 109 6.65 7.85 15.48
N ASP A 110 5.32 7.96 15.62
CA ASP A 110 4.37 7.05 14.99
C ASP A 110 4.26 7.33 13.49
N VAL A 111 4.26 8.61 13.07
CA VAL A 111 4.37 8.99 11.64
C VAL A 111 5.62 8.39 11.02
N ARG A 112 6.80 8.56 11.66
CA ARG A 112 8.05 7.97 11.15
C ARG A 112 7.98 6.46 11.03
N ARG A 113 7.34 5.78 11.99
CA ARG A 113 7.18 4.32 11.93
C ARG A 113 6.29 3.92 10.76
N MET A 114 5.16 4.59 10.54
CA MET A 114 4.31 4.36 9.36
C MET A 114 5.12 4.52 8.07
N GLU A 115 5.85 5.63 7.91
CA GLU A 115 6.60 5.92 6.69
C GLU A 115 7.60 4.80 6.37
N VAL A 116 8.32 4.30 7.39
CA VAL A 116 9.23 3.15 7.24
C VAL A 116 8.51 1.89 6.75
N GLU A 117 7.28 1.65 7.20
CA GLU A 117 6.52 0.49 6.75
C GLU A 117 5.97 0.65 5.34
N LEU A 118 5.51 1.84 4.96
CA LEU A 118 5.07 2.13 3.60
C LEU A 118 6.24 2.06 2.61
N ASP A 119 7.40 2.61 2.96
CA ASP A 119 8.61 2.52 2.12
C ASP A 119 9.05 1.07 1.90
N HIS A 120 8.88 0.20 2.91
CA HIS A 120 9.14 -1.24 2.77
C HIS A 120 8.19 -1.89 1.76
N VAL A 121 6.89 -1.56 1.82
CA VAL A 121 5.90 -2.04 0.84
C VAL A 121 6.27 -1.58 -0.57
N VAL A 122 6.66 -0.31 -0.75
CA VAL A 122 7.13 0.23 -2.04
C VAL A 122 8.35 -0.55 -2.53
N ALA A 123 9.33 -0.81 -1.67
CA ALA A 123 10.53 -1.55 -2.05
C ALA A 123 10.20 -2.97 -2.54
N LEU A 124 9.29 -3.68 -1.87
CA LEU A 124 8.85 -5.02 -2.27
C LEU A 124 8.11 -5.01 -3.62
N VAL A 125 7.24 -4.02 -3.82
CA VAL A 125 6.55 -3.82 -5.11
C VAL A 125 7.55 -3.62 -6.25
N VAL A 126 8.54 -2.74 -6.05
CA VAL A 126 9.60 -2.48 -7.04
C VAL A 126 10.43 -3.74 -7.30
N LEU A 127 10.86 -4.45 -6.25
CA LEU A 127 11.64 -5.68 -6.38
C LEU A 127 10.89 -6.75 -7.18
N GLN A 128 9.58 -6.91 -6.92
CA GLN A 128 8.75 -7.87 -7.64
C GLN A 128 8.60 -7.50 -9.10
N PHE A 129 8.34 -6.23 -9.41
CA PHE A 129 8.25 -5.75 -10.79
C PHE A 129 9.54 -6.00 -11.59
N VAL A 130 10.71 -5.72 -10.98
CA VAL A 130 12.00 -5.96 -11.62
C VAL A 130 12.22 -7.46 -11.89
N ARG A 131 11.81 -8.34 -10.96
CA ARG A 131 11.87 -9.80 -11.16
C ARG A 131 10.98 -10.26 -12.31
N ASP A 132 9.75 -9.76 -12.38
CA ASP A 132 8.79 -10.15 -13.42
C ASP A 132 9.22 -9.66 -14.80
N ARG A 133 9.79 -8.45 -14.91
CA ARG A 133 10.41 -7.99 -16.18
C ARG A 133 11.64 -8.81 -16.56
N GLY A 134 12.53 -9.09 -15.61
CA GLY A 134 13.73 -9.90 -15.88
C GLY A 134 13.38 -11.33 -16.31
N ALA A 135 12.32 -11.92 -15.75
CA ALA A 135 11.81 -13.22 -16.17
C ALA A 135 11.13 -13.15 -17.56
N GLY A 136 10.38 -12.07 -17.84
CA GLY A 136 9.76 -11.82 -19.15
C GLY A 136 10.79 -11.65 -20.27
N ASP A 137 11.87 -10.90 -20.02
CA ASP A 137 12.97 -10.71 -20.96
C ASP A 137 13.78 -12.00 -21.18
N ALA A 138 13.92 -12.85 -20.16
CA ALA A 138 14.58 -14.16 -20.28
C ALA A 138 13.71 -15.21 -21.00
N ALA A 139 12.38 -15.05 -20.98
CA ALA A 139 11.42 -15.93 -21.64
C ALA A 139 11.10 -15.51 -23.09
N ALA A 140 11.52 -14.31 -23.51
CA ALA A 140 11.43 -13.90 -24.91
C ALA A 140 12.31 -14.83 -25.76
N PRO A 141 11.75 -15.55 -26.77
CA PRO A 141 12.58 -16.37 -27.64
C PRO A 141 13.55 -15.46 -28.36
N ALA A 142 14.83 -15.85 -28.38
CA ALA A 142 15.80 -15.30 -29.30
C ALA A 142 15.35 -15.61 -30.75
N GLY A 143 14.44 -14.78 -31.29
CA GLY A 143 14.11 -14.76 -32.71
C GLY A 143 15.20 -13.98 -33.45
N ALA A 144 15.60 -14.33 -34.67
CA ALA A 144 15.09 -15.27 -35.66
C ALA A 144 16.23 -15.62 -36.62
#